data_AF-A0A2V8H424-F1
#
_entry.id   AF-A0A2V8H424-F1
#
_cell.length_a   1.000
_cell.length_b   1.000
_cell.length_c   1.000
_cell.angle_alpha   90.00
_cell.angle_beta   90.00
_cell.angle_gamma   90.00
#
_symmetry.space_group_name_H-M   'P 1'
#
loop_
_entity.id
_entity.type
_entity.pdbx_description
1 polymer ?
#
loop_
_entity_poly.entity_id
_entity_poly.type
_entity_poly.pdbx_seq_one_letter_code
_entity_poly.pdbx_strand_id
1 'polypeptide(L)'
;MPVLPKWQEFEEGGVVVPAVKRGFELGPRGQNRNDAFKRGTTKTHRPVVRFDLCIKCTLCWLDCPDECFDPTDDGLYDVNYEVCVGCHKCAAVCPVPECIVMVDELKFADNTSPWEAHKLNPLEYIKWAEDKKGLDRISYPHVTGTGYEVTEGKTVPPKTAPTAQT
;
A
#
# COMPACT_ATOMS: atom_id res chain seq x y z
N MET A 1 29.12 -6.24 -4.55
CA MET A 1 29.19 -4.95 -5.29
C MET A 1 28.54 -5.17 -6.65
N PRO A 2 27.52 -4.39 -7.04
CA PRO A 2 27.00 -4.46 -8.40
C PRO A 2 28.10 -4.05 -9.38
N VAL A 3 28.30 -4.84 -10.44
CA VAL A 3 29.24 -4.55 -11.53
C VAL A 3 28.46 -3.84 -12.63
N LEU A 4 28.86 -2.61 -12.97
CA LEU A 4 28.22 -1.85 -14.04
C LEU A 4 28.63 -2.42 -15.41
N PRO A 5 27.71 -2.50 -16.39
CA PRO A 5 28.02 -2.95 -17.73
C PRO A 5 29.01 -2.01 -18.44
N LYS A 6 29.79 -2.55 -19.36
CA LYS A 6 30.69 -1.76 -20.22
C LYS A 6 29.89 -1.01 -21.28
N TRP A 7 30.45 0.06 -21.84
CA TRP A 7 29.78 0.87 -22.87
C TRP A 7 29.31 0.07 -24.11
N GLN A 8 29.93 -1.08 -24.40
CA GLN A 8 29.58 -2.00 -25.49
C GLN A 8 28.44 -2.98 -25.14
N GLU A 9 28.15 -3.13 -23.85
CA GLU A 9 27.13 -4.03 -23.31
C GLU A 9 25.82 -3.29 -23.02
N PHE A 10 25.80 -1.96 -23.16
CA PHE A 10 24.56 -1.19 -23.15
C PHE A 10 23.77 -1.47 -24.43
N GLU A 11 22.46 -1.68 -24.28
CA GLU A 11 21.55 -1.74 -25.42
C GLU A 11 21.60 -0.43 -26.21
N GLU A 12 21.47 -0.50 -27.55
CA GLU A 12 21.35 0.70 -28.40
C GLU A 12 20.19 1.57 -27.90
N GLY A 13 20.52 2.80 -27.50
CA GLY A 13 19.57 3.74 -26.88
C GLY A 13 19.75 3.93 -25.36
N GLY A 14 20.62 3.14 -24.70
CA GLY A 14 21.22 3.41 -23.39
C GLY A 14 20.31 3.42 -22.15
N VAL A 15 19.00 3.67 -22.31
CA VAL A 15 17.98 3.78 -21.24
C VAL A 15 16.59 3.43 -21.81
N VAL A 16 16.48 2.49 -22.75
CA VAL A 16 15.15 2.09 -23.24
C VAL A 16 14.57 1.06 -22.28
N VAL A 17 13.69 1.52 -21.40
CA VAL A 17 12.93 0.63 -20.52
C VAL A 17 12.00 -0.23 -21.42
N PRO A 18 12.18 -1.56 -21.47
CA PRO A 18 11.39 -2.39 -22.36
C PRO A 18 9.90 -2.31 -21.98
N ALA A 19 9.04 -2.32 -22.99
CA ALA A 19 7.60 -2.32 -22.78
C ALA A 19 7.19 -3.62 -22.07
N VAL A 20 6.47 -3.48 -20.96
CA VAL A 20 5.90 -4.62 -20.24
C VAL A 20 4.78 -5.21 -21.10
N LYS A 21 4.68 -6.54 -21.15
CA LYS A 21 3.56 -7.21 -21.79
C LYS A 21 2.26 -6.76 -21.13
N ARG A 22 1.21 -6.48 -21.90
CA ARG A 22 -0.10 -6.18 -21.31
C ARG A 22 -0.66 -7.45 -20.67
N GLY A 23 -1.12 -7.33 -19.43
CA GLY A 23 -1.72 -8.40 -18.66
C GLY A 23 -2.31 -7.83 -17.38
N PHE A 24 -3.44 -8.41 -17.00
CA PHE A 24 -4.20 -8.01 -15.83
C PHE A 24 -4.82 -9.27 -15.23
N GLU A 25 -4.43 -9.58 -14.00
CA GLU A 25 -4.96 -10.67 -13.21
C GLU A 25 -5.56 -10.10 -11.92
N LEU A 26 -6.62 -10.74 -11.40
CA LEU A 26 -7.15 -10.38 -10.08
C LEU A 26 -6.28 -11.03 -9.00
N GLY A 27 -5.92 -10.25 -7.99
CA GLY A 27 -5.09 -10.69 -6.86
C GLY A 27 -3.85 -9.82 -6.64
N PRO A 28 -3.07 -10.12 -5.58
CA PRO A 28 -1.85 -9.38 -5.25
C PRO A 28 -0.86 -9.45 -6.41
N ARG A 29 -0.26 -8.31 -6.77
CA ARG A 29 0.68 -8.18 -7.90
C ARG A 29 0.10 -8.57 -9.27
N GLY A 30 -1.23 -8.53 -9.44
CA GLY A 30 -1.88 -8.93 -10.68
C GLY A 30 -1.77 -7.94 -11.85
N GLN A 31 -1.36 -6.69 -11.59
CA GLN A 31 -1.09 -5.71 -12.63
C GLN A 31 0.34 -5.84 -13.17
N ASN A 32 0.47 -5.87 -14.49
CA ASN A 32 1.77 -5.88 -15.15
C ASN A 32 2.47 -4.53 -15.00
N ARG A 33 3.44 -4.50 -14.10
CA ARG A 33 4.32 -3.36 -13.83
C ARG A 33 5.73 -3.69 -14.29
N ASN A 34 6.59 -2.69 -14.40
CA ASN A 34 7.97 -2.91 -14.82
C ASN A 34 8.83 -3.30 -13.61
N ASP A 35 9.39 -4.51 -13.63
CA ASP A 35 10.25 -5.03 -12.56
C ASP A 35 11.52 -4.20 -12.32
N ALA A 36 12.02 -3.51 -13.35
CA ALA A 36 13.17 -2.62 -13.26
C ALA A 36 12.81 -1.24 -12.68
N PHE A 37 11.52 -0.88 -12.60
CA PHE A 37 11.06 0.43 -12.16
C PHE A 37 10.23 0.34 -10.88
N LYS A 38 10.90 0.02 -9.77
CA LYS A 38 10.31 -0.03 -8.42
C LYS A 38 10.50 1.31 -7.69
N ARG A 39 9.40 1.92 -7.22
CA ARG A 39 9.42 3.24 -6.54
C ARG A 39 9.21 3.16 -5.02
N GLY A 40 9.04 1.96 -4.47
CA GLY A 40 8.71 1.75 -3.06
C GLY A 40 9.79 2.14 -2.05
N THR A 41 11.02 2.40 -2.47
CA THR A 41 12.10 2.87 -1.59
C THR A 41 12.00 4.36 -1.25
N THR A 42 11.18 5.12 -1.99
CA THR A 42 11.00 6.57 -1.77
C THR A 42 10.02 6.86 -0.61
N LYS A 43 9.27 5.87 -0.14
CA LYS A 43 8.22 6.07 0.86
C LYS A 43 8.80 6.31 2.26
N THR A 44 8.30 7.35 2.93
CA THR A 44 8.53 7.59 4.36
C THR A 44 7.43 6.98 5.22
N HIS A 45 6.22 6.89 4.66
CA HIS A 45 5.06 6.30 5.31
C HIS A 45 4.39 5.33 4.33
N ARG A 46 3.78 4.27 4.85
CA ARG A 46 2.99 3.30 4.07
C ARG A 46 1.54 3.28 4.55
N PRO A 47 0.58 2.98 3.66
CA PRO A 47 -0.81 2.77 4.07
C PRO A 47 -0.98 1.40 4.72
N VAL A 48 -1.51 1.36 5.95
CA VAL A 48 -2.04 0.15 6.58
C VAL A 48 -3.54 0.10 6.31
N VAL A 49 -3.99 -0.98 5.66
CA VAL A 49 -5.38 -1.13 5.21
C VAL A 49 -6.13 -2.08 6.15
N ARG A 50 -7.28 -1.65 6.67
CA ARG A 50 -8.24 -2.48 7.41
C ARG A 50 -9.31 -3.01 6.45
N PHE A 51 -9.11 -4.23 5.98
CA PHE A 51 -10.01 -4.86 5.00
C PHE A 51 -11.43 -5.11 5.51
N ASP A 52 -11.63 -5.24 6.83
CA ASP A 52 -12.96 -5.41 7.44
C ASP A 52 -13.80 -4.12 7.44
N LEU A 53 -13.15 -2.97 7.46
CA LEU A 53 -13.81 -1.66 7.39
C LEU A 53 -14.08 -1.23 5.95
N CYS A 54 -13.42 -1.87 4.98
CA CYS A 54 -13.54 -1.53 3.57
C CYS A 54 -14.96 -1.76 3.04
N ILE A 55 -15.57 -0.71 2.50
CA ILE A 55 -16.88 -0.76 1.84
C ILE A 55 -16.79 -0.99 0.33
N LYS A 56 -15.60 -1.33 -0.19
CA LYS A 56 -15.34 -1.62 -1.62
C LYS A 56 -15.75 -0.48 -2.56
N CYS A 57 -15.57 0.76 -2.13
CA CYS A 57 -15.96 1.96 -2.90
C CYS A 57 -15.05 2.30 -4.09
N THR A 58 -13.95 1.57 -4.30
CA THR A 58 -12.99 1.71 -5.43
C THR A 58 -12.17 3.00 -5.50
N LEU A 59 -12.47 3.99 -4.67
CA LEU A 59 -11.82 5.32 -4.70
C LEU A 59 -10.30 5.28 -4.48
N CYS A 60 -9.81 4.44 -3.58
CA CYS A 60 -8.38 4.31 -3.32
C CYS A 60 -7.60 3.77 -4.54
N TRP A 61 -8.24 2.94 -5.36
CA TRP A 61 -7.65 2.40 -6.58
C TRP A 61 -7.65 3.46 -7.70
N LEU A 62 -8.78 4.17 -7.88
CA LEU A 62 -8.94 5.16 -8.93
C LEU A 62 -8.06 6.41 -8.75
N ASP A 63 -7.90 6.90 -7.51
CA ASP A 63 -7.14 8.12 -7.24
C ASP A 63 -5.63 7.87 -7.01
N CYS A 64 -5.20 6.60 -7.04
CA CYS A 64 -3.79 6.27 -6.84
C CYS A 64 -2.97 6.63 -8.10
N PRO A 65 -2.06 7.63 -8.03
CA PRO A 65 -1.28 8.07 -9.20
C PRO A 65 -0.24 7.04 -9.64
N ASP A 66 0.13 6.14 -8.74
CA ASP A 66 1.08 5.06 -8.97
C ASP A 66 0.40 3.72 -9.29
N GLU A 67 -0.94 3.68 -9.27
CA GLU A 67 -1.74 2.46 -9.45
C GLU A 67 -1.20 1.29 -8.62
N CYS A 68 -0.82 1.54 -7.36
CA CYS A 68 -0.19 0.53 -6.50
C CYS A 68 -1.19 -0.45 -5.87
N PHE A 69 -2.49 -0.26 -6.10
CA PHE A 69 -3.54 -1.11 -5.57
C PHE A 69 -3.93 -2.17 -6.60
N ASP A 70 -3.88 -3.44 -6.21
CA ASP A 70 -4.28 -4.56 -7.05
C ASP A 70 -5.70 -5.05 -6.66
N PRO A 71 -6.68 -5.03 -7.58
CA PRO A 71 -8.01 -5.58 -7.33
C PRO A 71 -7.94 -7.09 -7.07
N THR A 72 -8.59 -7.55 -5.99
CA THR A 72 -8.62 -8.97 -5.62
C THR A 72 -9.95 -9.64 -5.98
N ASP A 73 -9.97 -10.97 -5.97
CA ASP A 73 -11.17 -11.82 -6.19
C ASP A 73 -12.33 -11.46 -5.24
N ASP A 74 -12.02 -11.09 -4.00
CA ASP A 74 -13.01 -10.70 -2.99
C ASP A 74 -13.58 -9.28 -3.20
N GLY A 75 -13.15 -8.56 -4.24
CA GLY A 75 -13.52 -7.17 -4.50
C GLY A 75 -12.87 -6.19 -3.52
N LEU A 76 -11.77 -6.58 -2.89
CA LEU A 76 -10.91 -5.73 -2.07
C LEU A 76 -9.72 -5.22 -2.93
N TYR A 77 -8.89 -4.38 -2.33
CA TYR A 77 -7.76 -3.74 -3.00
C TYR A 77 -6.50 -3.96 -2.19
N ASP A 78 -5.64 -4.84 -2.68
CA ASP A 78 -4.35 -5.12 -2.05
C ASP A 78 -3.31 -4.05 -2.39
N VAL A 79 -2.39 -3.74 -1.49
CA VAL A 79 -1.36 -2.72 -1.74
C VAL A 79 -0.03 -3.38 -2.07
N ASN A 80 0.51 -3.06 -3.25
CA ASN A 80 1.88 -3.41 -3.59
C ASN A 80 2.87 -2.36 -3.05
N TYR A 81 3.52 -2.71 -1.93
CA TYR A 81 4.48 -1.84 -1.25
C TYR A 81 5.82 -1.65 -1.98
N GLU A 82 6.11 -2.43 -3.02
CA GLU A 82 7.29 -2.22 -3.88
C GLU A 82 7.13 -1.04 -4.83
N VAL A 83 5.89 -0.61 -5.06
CA VAL A 83 5.54 0.46 -6.01
C VAL A 83 4.95 1.66 -5.29
N CYS A 84 4.24 1.44 -4.17
CA CYS A 84 3.67 2.51 -3.37
C CYS A 84 4.74 3.52 -2.92
N VAL A 85 4.54 4.79 -3.28
CA VAL A 85 5.46 5.90 -2.93
C VAL A 85 5.11 6.54 -1.57
N GLY A 86 3.98 6.17 -0.97
CA GLY A 86 3.55 6.76 0.30
C GLY A 86 3.00 8.18 0.18
N CYS A 87 2.25 8.47 -0.90
CA CYS A 87 1.73 9.81 -1.21
C CYS A 87 0.52 10.26 -0.36
N HIS A 88 0.01 9.42 0.55
CA HIS A 88 -1.14 9.68 1.45
C HIS A 88 -2.51 9.92 0.78
N LYS A 89 -2.61 9.97 -0.55
CA LYS A 89 -3.89 10.19 -1.27
C LYS A 89 -4.96 9.15 -0.94
N CYS A 90 -4.57 7.88 -0.85
CA CYS A 90 -5.47 6.78 -0.55
C CYS A 90 -6.14 6.91 0.83
N ALA A 91 -5.42 7.41 1.84
CA ALA A 91 -5.99 7.69 3.15
C ALA A 91 -6.90 8.92 3.14
N ALA A 92 -6.55 9.95 2.37
CA ALA A 92 -7.33 11.19 2.28
C ALA A 92 -8.66 11.00 1.53
N VAL A 93 -8.70 10.15 0.49
CA VAL A 93 -9.91 9.92 -0.33
C VAL A 93 -10.85 8.87 0.27
N CYS A 94 -10.39 8.08 1.24
CA CYS A 94 -11.20 7.01 1.80
C CYS A 94 -12.39 7.59 2.59
N PRO A 95 -13.64 7.21 2.26
CA PRO A 95 -14.82 7.72 2.95
C PRO A 95 -15.00 7.12 4.35
N VAL A 96 -14.34 5.99 4.64
CA VAL A 96 -14.41 5.33 5.94
C VAL A 96 -13.19 5.75 6.76
N PRO A 97 -13.37 6.50 7.86
CA PRO A 97 -12.26 6.85 8.73
C PRO A 97 -11.65 5.57 9.30
N GLU A 98 -10.33 5.57 9.51
CA GLU A 98 -9.57 4.41 10.02
C GLU A 98 -9.51 3.17 9.09
N CYS A 99 -10.10 3.21 7.89
CA CYS A 99 -9.95 2.12 6.93
C CYS A 99 -8.53 2.08 6.33
N ILE A 100 -7.98 3.23 5.97
CA ILE A 100 -6.61 3.36 5.46
C ILE A 100 -5.92 4.40 6.32
N VAL A 101 -4.85 4.00 7.02
CA VAL A 101 -4.07 4.89 7.89
C VAL A 101 -2.62 4.84 7.45
N MET A 102 -2.00 6.01 7.37
CA MET A 102 -0.60 6.13 6.98
C MET A 102 0.27 5.98 8.22
N VAL A 103 1.24 5.07 8.15
CA VAL A 103 2.14 4.71 9.25
C VAL A 103 3.57 4.81 8.78
N ASP A 104 4.47 5.26 9.65
CA ASP A 104 5.91 5.34 9.40
C ASP A 104 6.48 3.99 8.92
N GLU A 105 7.19 4.02 7.79
CA GLU A 105 7.78 2.85 7.15
C GLU A 105 8.80 2.13 8.05
N LEU A 106 9.48 2.86 8.95
CA LEU A 106 10.49 2.29 9.85
C LEU A 106 9.92 1.24 10.83
N LYS A 107 8.60 1.20 11.01
CA LYS A 107 7.92 0.21 11.86
C LYS A 107 7.75 -1.16 11.19
N PHE A 108 8.18 -1.31 9.93
CA PHE A 108 7.97 -2.50 9.11
C PHE A 108 9.31 -3.06 8.60
N ALA A 109 9.43 -4.39 8.61
CA ALA A 109 10.58 -5.09 8.04
C ALA A 109 10.32 -5.57 6.61
N ASP A 110 9.05 -5.87 6.29
CA ASP A 110 8.68 -6.60 5.07
C ASP A 110 7.70 -5.84 4.17
N ASN A 111 7.76 -6.18 2.88
CA ASN A 111 6.86 -5.68 1.82
C ASN A 111 5.90 -6.77 1.31
N THR A 112 5.56 -7.74 2.17
CA THR A 112 4.58 -8.78 1.88
C THR A 112 3.19 -8.20 1.65
N SER A 113 2.35 -8.92 0.92
CA SER A 113 1.02 -8.43 0.61
C SER A 113 0.15 -8.40 1.89
N PRO A 114 -0.49 -7.27 2.19
CA PRO A 114 -1.37 -7.18 3.35
C PRO A 114 -2.62 -8.04 3.18
N TRP A 115 -3.11 -8.21 1.94
CA TRP A 115 -4.30 -9.01 1.66
C TRP A 115 -4.09 -10.51 1.87
N GLU A 116 -2.94 -11.09 1.50
CA GLU A 116 -2.67 -12.53 1.78
C GLU A 116 -2.65 -12.79 3.29
N ALA A 117 -2.03 -11.91 4.07
CA ALA A 117 -2.01 -12.01 5.53
C ALA A 117 -3.43 -11.95 6.12
N HIS A 118 -4.29 -11.08 5.59
CA HIS A 118 -5.69 -11.01 5.98
C HIS A 118 -6.48 -12.25 5.57
N LYS A 119 -6.23 -12.83 4.39
CA LYS A 119 -6.92 -14.03 3.90
C LYS A 119 -6.59 -15.28 4.73
N LEU A 120 -5.35 -15.38 5.21
CA LEU A 120 -4.91 -16.46 6.09
C LEU A 120 -5.62 -16.36 7.46
N ASN A 121 -5.46 -15.24 8.17
CA ASN A 121 -6.01 -15.04 9.51
C ASN A 121 -6.59 -13.61 9.67
N PRO A 122 -7.88 -13.39 9.38
CA PRO A 122 -8.47 -12.04 9.43
C PRO A 122 -8.38 -11.36 10.80
N LEU A 123 -8.62 -12.11 11.89
CA LEU A 123 -8.60 -11.57 13.26
C LEU A 123 -7.19 -11.19 13.73
N GLU A 124 -6.20 -12.00 13.37
CA GLU A 124 -4.80 -11.74 13.71
C GLU A 124 -4.29 -10.51 12.96
N TYR A 125 -4.60 -10.44 11.66
CA TYR A 125 -4.29 -9.28 10.83
C TYR A 125 -4.89 -7.99 11.39
N ILE A 126 -6.14 -8.03 11.86
CA ILE A 126 -6.81 -6.88 12.48
C ILE A 126 -6.05 -6.40 13.72
N LYS A 127 -5.64 -7.32 14.61
CA LYS A 127 -4.85 -6.97 15.79
C LYS A 127 -3.51 -6.35 15.41
N TRP A 128 -2.83 -6.95 14.44
CA TRP A 128 -1.57 -6.43 13.90
C TRP A 128 -1.75 -5.02 13.31
N ALA A 129 -2.83 -4.79 12.55
CA ALA A 129 -3.08 -3.50 11.92
C ALA A 129 -3.32 -2.40 12.96
N GLU A 130 -4.07 -2.66 14.03
CA GLU A 130 -4.27 -1.68 15.11
C GLU A 130 -3.00 -1.41 15.91
N ASP A 131 -2.20 -2.45 16.21
CA ASP A 131 -0.90 -2.30 16.86
C ASP A 131 0.03 -1.38 16.05
N LYS A 132 0.10 -1.58 14.73
CA LYS A 132 0.95 -0.78 13.84
C LYS A 132 0.46 0.66 13.68
N LYS A 133 -0.86 0.87 13.57
CA LYS A 133 -1.44 2.21 13.48
C LYS A 133 -1.13 3.05 14.72
N GLY A 134 -1.22 2.44 15.91
CA GLY A 134 -1.18 3.18 17.16
C GLY A 134 -2.28 4.24 17.26
N LEU A 135 -2.10 5.19 18.19
CA LEU A 135 -3.07 6.26 18.45
C LEU A 135 -2.75 7.55 17.70
N ASP A 136 -1.54 7.72 17.18
CA ASP A 136 -1.15 8.98 16.56
C ASP A 136 -1.52 9.01 15.08
N ARG A 137 -2.08 10.11 14.60
CA ARG A 137 -2.36 10.36 13.18
C ARG A 137 -1.63 11.63 12.76
N ILE A 138 -0.65 11.47 11.89
CA ILE A 138 0.19 12.57 11.41
C ILE A 138 -0.44 13.16 10.16
N SER A 139 -0.63 14.48 10.15
CA SER A 139 -1.09 15.23 8.99
C SER A 139 -0.16 16.41 8.68
N TYR A 140 -0.04 16.74 7.39
CA TYR A 140 0.78 17.85 6.89
C TYR A 140 -0.12 18.86 6.16
N PRO A 141 -0.98 19.61 6.89
CA PRO A 141 -2.00 20.45 6.28
C PRO A 141 -1.45 21.67 5.53
N HIS A 142 -0.23 22.12 5.85
CA HIS A 142 0.33 23.33 5.26
C HIS A 142 1.85 23.29 5.07
N VAL A 143 2.34 23.70 3.90
CA VAL A 143 3.78 23.77 3.56
C VAL A 143 4.36 25.10 4.07
N THR A 144 4.18 25.40 5.36
CA THR A 144 4.62 26.65 6.00
C THR A 144 5.83 26.50 6.92
N GLY A 145 6.40 25.30 7.02
CA GLY A 145 7.54 25.03 7.90
C GLY A 145 7.17 24.95 9.39
N THR A 146 5.88 24.99 9.73
CA THR A 146 5.35 24.87 11.10
C THR A 146 5.24 23.43 11.61
N GLY A 147 5.73 22.45 10.85
CA GLY A 147 5.78 21.04 11.25
C GLY A 147 4.53 20.25 10.89
N TYR A 148 4.35 19.11 11.56
CA TYR A 148 3.23 18.18 11.39
C TYR A 148 2.22 18.36 12.52
N GLU A 149 0.93 18.18 12.20
CA GLU A 149 -0.12 18.13 13.21
C GLU A 149 -0.40 16.67 13.57
N VAL A 150 -0.32 16.36 14.87
CA VAL A 150 -0.69 15.04 15.40
C VAL A 150 -2.12 15.13 15.93
N THR A 151 -3.01 14.37 15.32
CA THR A 151 -4.36 14.15 15.83
C THR A 151 -4.45 12.79 16.52
N GLU A 152 -5.22 12.71 17.61
CA GLU A 152 -5.48 11.44 18.29
C GLU A 152 -6.49 10.60 17.48
N GLY A 153 -6.04 9.45 16.99
CA GLY A 153 -6.83 8.42 16.35
C GLY A 153 -7.58 7.54 17.35
N LYS A 154 -8.60 6.83 16.86
CA LYS A 154 -9.43 5.92 17.66
C LYS A 154 -9.15 4.48 17.29
N THR A 155 -9.09 3.61 18.28
CA THR A 155 -9.07 2.16 18.04
C THR A 155 -10.47 1.70 17.64
N VAL A 156 -10.55 0.96 16.52
CA VAL A 156 -11.83 0.49 15.99
C VAL A 156 -11.95 -1.01 16.22
N PRO A 157 -13.00 -1.48 16.91
CA PRO A 157 -13.21 -2.92 17.11
C PRO A 157 -13.44 -3.63 15.77
N PRO A 158 -13.15 -4.94 15.67
CA PRO A 158 -13.40 -5.72 14.45
C PRO A 158 -14.88 -5.65 14.05
N LYS A 159 -15.17 -5.35 12.78
CA LYS A 159 -16.56 -5.23 12.28
C LYS A 159 -17.27 -6.58 12.14
N THR A 160 -16.51 -7.64 11.86
CA THR A 160 -17.04 -9.00 11.68
C THR A 160 -16.59 -9.90 12.82
N ALA A 161 -17.56 -10.55 13.49
CA ALA A 161 -17.28 -11.73 14.30
C ALA A 161 -16.74 -12.85 13.40
N PRO A 162 -15.84 -13.73 13.89
CA PRO A 162 -15.22 -14.75 13.07
C PRO A 162 -16.30 -15.67 12.48
N THR A 163 -16.40 -15.68 11.15
CA THR A 163 -17.05 -16.79 10.45
C THR A 163 -16.07 -17.94 10.56
N ALA A 164 -16.34 -18.86 11.50
CA ALA A 164 -15.62 -20.12 11.58
C ALA A 164 -15.69 -20.80 10.21
N GLN A 165 -14.54 -20.99 9.58
CA GLN A 165 -14.41 -21.91 8.45
C GLN A 165 -14.64 -23.31 9.03
N THR A 166 -15.88 -23.81 8.92
CA THR A 166 -16.25 -25.23 9.13
C THR A 166 -15.92 -26.05 7.91
#